data_AF-A0A1I0IQI4-F1
#
_entry.id   AF-A0A1I0IQI4-F1
#
_cell.length_a   1.000
_cell.length_b   1.000
_cell.length_c   1.000
_cell.angle_alpha   90.00
_cell.angle_beta   90.00
_cell.angle_gamma   90.00
#
_symmetry.space_group_name_H-M   'P 1'
#
loop_
_entity.id
_entity.type
_entity.pdbx_description
1 polymer ?
#
loop_
_entity_poly.entity_id
_entity_poly.type
_entity_poly.pdbx_seq_one_letter_code
_entity_poly.pdbx_strand_id
1 'polypeptide(L)'
;MVLPDSLPAQIEARLRDTCTIQKALGRAFRWKKLLESGEFATVSDLARYEAIASSYMTRILRLTLLAPDIVETLLEGNAKRHPPLARLLEPFPSDWRDQRKHFMMSPREQVCASLPYGIGESVRSSDSSRRARQNKL
;
A
#
# COMPACT_ATOMS: atom_id res chain seq x y z
N MET A 1 26.67 35.01 -6.64
CA MET A 1 26.54 33.61 -6.17
C MET A 1 25.05 33.31 -6.13
N VAL A 2 24.49 32.69 -7.18
CA VAL A 2 23.05 32.41 -7.26
C VAL A 2 22.77 31.26 -6.30
N LEU A 3 21.97 31.53 -5.26
CA LEU A 3 21.53 30.54 -4.29
C LEU A 3 20.43 29.69 -4.95
N PRO A 4 20.58 28.37 -5.14
CA PRO A 4 19.55 27.54 -5.73
C PRO A 4 18.53 27.15 -4.64
N ASP A 5 17.76 28.13 -4.16
CA ASP A 5 16.80 27.96 -3.06
C ASP A 5 15.38 27.60 -3.53
N SER A 6 15.29 26.97 -4.70
CA SER A 6 14.01 26.48 -5.23
C SER A 6 14.23 25.15 -5.92
N LEU A 7 13.70 24.08 -5.32
CA LEU A 7 13.52 22.84 -6.05
C LEU A 7 12.56 23.12 -7.22
N PRO A 8 12.80 22.59 -8.42
CA PRO A 8 11.85 22.75 -9.52
C PRO A 8 10.47 22.27 -9.07
N ALA A 9 9.41 23.01 -9.40
CA ALA A 9 8.03 22.76 -8.94
C ALA A 9 7.55 21.31 -9.12
N GLN A 10 8.11 20.60 -10.11
CA GLN A 10 7.86 19.17 -10.35
C GLN A 10 8.33 18.26 -9.21
N ILE A 11 9.47 18.57 -8.57
CA ILE A 11 9.97 17.84 -7.41
C ILE A 11 9.07 18.09 -6.20
N GLU A 12 8.66 19.34 -5.97
CA GLU A 12 7.77 19.69 -4.85
C GLU A 12 6.39 19.02 -4.96
N ALA A 13 5.77 19.07 -6.15
CA ALA A 13 4.50 18.41 -6.41
C ALA A 13 4.61 16.90 -6.13
N ARG A 14 5.72 16.30 -6.56
CA ARG A 14 5.96 14.87 -6.46
C ARG A 14 6.26 14.42 -5.02
N LEU A 15 6.92 15.25 -4.20
CA LEU A 15 7.08 15.02 -2.76
C LEU A 15 5.73 15.13 -2.01
N ARG A 16 4.88 16.09 -2.40
CA ARG A 16 3.54 16.25 -1.84
C ARG A 16 2.66 15.03 -2.12
N ASP A 17 2.74 14.47 -3.33
CA ASP A 17 2.05 13.23 -3.68
C ASP A 17 2.50 12.06 -2.80
N THR A 18 3.80 11.91 -2.59
CA THR A 18 4.33 10.84 -1.73
C THR A 18 3.88 10.99 -0.27
N CYS A 19 3.91 12.19 0.30
CA CYS A 19 3.35 12.45 1.63
C CYS A 19 1.86 12.10 1.71
N THR A 20 1.09 12.42 0.66
CA THR A 20 -0.33 12.10 0.58
C THR A 20 -0.58 10.60 0.52
N ILE A 21 0.22 9.85 -0.25
CA ILE A 21 0.16 8.39 -0.33
C ILE A 21 0.48 7.75 1.02
N GLN A 22 1.54 8.18 1.69
CA GLN A 22 1.93 7.65 3.00
C GLN A 22 0.84 7.88 4.04
N LYS A 23 0.23 9.07 4.04
CA LYS A 23 -0.93 9.39 4.89
C LYS A 23 -2.13 8.51 4.56
N ALA A 24 -2.42 8.30 3.28
CA ALA A 24 -3.51 7.42 2.83
C ALA A 24 -3.30 5.97 3.29
N LEU A 25 -2.08 5.43 3.16
CA LEU A 25 -1.73 4.11 3.68
C LEU A 25 -1.91 4.03 5.20
N GLY A 26 -1.39 5.02 5.95
CA GLY A 26 -1.56 5.08 7.40
C GLY A 26 -3.03 5.05 7.82
N ARG A 27 -3.89 5.81 7.14
CA ARG A 27 -5.35 5.78 7.37
C ARG A 27 -5.95 4.44 7.02
N ALA A 28 -5.58 3.85 5.88
CA ALA A 28 -6.09 2.56 5.44
C ALA A 28 -5.84 1.45 6.46
N PHE A 29 -4.61 1.35 6.97
CA PHE A 29 -4.26 0.37 8.00
C PHE A 29 -4.94 0.65 9.34
N ARG A 30 -5.04 1.92 9.75
CA ARG A 30 -5.78 2.31 10.96
C ARG A 30 -7.25 1.89 10.87
N TRP A 31 -7.92 2.24 9.77
CA TRP A 31 -9.33 1.90 9.55
C TRP A 31 -9.56 0.40 9.46
N LYS A 32 -8.68 -0.33 8.78
CA LYS A 32 -8.72 -1.80 8.77
C LYS A 32 -8.65 -2.35 10.20
N LYS A 33 -7.75 -1.82 11.04
CA LYS A 33 -7.63 -2.25 12.45
C LYS A 33 -8.90 -1.96 13.27
N LEU A 34 -9.53 -0.80 13.07
CA LEU A 34 -10.79 -0.42 13.74
C LEU A 34 -11.97 -1.33 13.34
N LEU A 35 -11.98 -1.78 12.08
CA LEU A 35 -12.97 -2.75 11.59
C LEU A 35 -12.67 -4.16 12.10
N GLU A 36 -11.39 -4.58 12.10
CA GLU A 36 -10.96 -5.88 12.62
C GLU A 36 -11.11 -5.99 14.15
N SER A 37 -11.03 -4.89 14.90
CA SER A 37 -11.29 -4.86 16.35
C SER A 37 -12.78 -4.90 16.69
N GLY A 38 -13.66 -4.68 15.72
CA GLY A 38 -15.11 -4.57 15.95
C GLY A 38 -15.56 -3.26 16.60
N GLU A 39 -14.68 -2.27 16.74
CA GLU A 39 -15.04 -0.92 17.23
C GLU A 39 -16.07 -0.26 16.31
N PHE A 40 -16.02 -0.59 15.02
CA PHE A 40 -17.03 -0.26 14.03
C PHE A 40 -17.54 -1.53 13.34
N ALA A 41 -18.85 -1.72 13.30
CA ALA A 41 -19.47 -2.90 12.70
C ALA A 41 -19.38 -2.92 11.17
N THR A 42 -19.44 -1.73 10.53
CA THR A 42 -19.44 -1.63 9.07
C THR A 42 -18.56 -0.49 8.56
N VAL A 43 -18.12 -0.61 7.30
CA VAL A 43 -17.42 0.47 6.59
C VAL A 43 -18.29 1.74 6.52
N SER A 44 -19.60 1.59 6.43
CA SER A 44 -20.53 2.72 6.39
C SER A 44 -20.54 3.50 7.71
N ASP A 45 -20.50 2.82 8.86
CA ASP A 45 -20.49 3.47 10.17
C ASP A 45 -19.17 4.20 10.41
N LEU A 46 -18.05 3.58 10.06
CA LEU A 46 -16.74 4.22 10.12
C LEU A 46 -16.64 5.43 9.17
N ALA A 47 -17.22 5.32 7.96
CA ALA A 47 -17.26 6.40 6.99
C ALA A 47 -18.07 7.62 7.50
N ARG A 48 -19.22 7.38 8.15
CA ARG A 48 -20.00 8.45 8.80
C ARG A 48 -19.21 9.10 9.94
N TYR A 49 -18.53 8.30 10.77
CA TYR A 49 -17.72 8.79 11.87
C TYR A 49 -16.54 9.66 11.41
N GLU A 50 -15.84 9.23 10.35
CA GLU A 50 -14.73 10.00 9.76
C GLU A 50 -15.20 11.13 8.83
N ALA A 51 -16.52 11.30 8.63
CA ALA A 51 -17.14 12.28 7.73
C ALA A 51 -16.62 12.21 6.28
N ILE A 52 -16.44 10.99 5.77
CA ILE A 52 -15.92 10.71 4.43
C ILE A 52 -16.90 9.84 3.66
N ALA A 53 -16.99 10.01 2.35
CA ALA A 53 -17.81 9.15 1.50
C ALA A 53 -17.36 7.68 1.62
N SER A 54 -18.31 6.77 1.86
CA SER A 54 -18.03 5.33 1.99
C SER A 54 -17.28 4.78 0.77
N SER A 55 -17.63 5.22 -0.44
CA SER A 55 -16.93 4.85 -1.68
C SER A 55 -15.45 5.23 -1.68
N TYR A 56 -15.09 6.41 -1.17
CA TYR A 56 -13.70 6.84 -1.05
C TYR A 56 -12.97 6.05 0.04
N MET A 57 -13.61 5.81 1.19
CA MET A 57 -13.06 4.98 2.24
C MET A 57 -12.75 3.56 1.74
N THR A 58 -13.64 2.95 0.96
CA THR A 58 -13.37 1.65 0.32
C THR A 58 -12.15 1.70 -0.60
N ARG A 59 -11.99 2.76 -1.40
CA ARG A 59 -10.81 2.94 -2.27
C ARG A 59 -9.51 3.04 -1.46
N ILE A 60 -9.54 3.72 -0.32
CA ILE A 60 -8.39 3.82 0.58
C ILE A 60 -8.12 2.47 1.28
N LEU A 61 -9.16 1.79 1.78
CA LEU A 61 -9.03 0.46 2.40
C LEU A 61 -8.45 -0.58 1.44
N ARG A 62 -8.72 -0.46 0.13
CA ARG A 62 -8.10 -1.33 -0.88
C ARG A 62 -6.58 -1.22 -0.88
N LEU A 63 -5.98 -0.09 -0.51
CA LEU A 63 -4.52 0.04 -0.43
C LEU A 63 -3.90 -0.97 0.55
N THR A 64 -4.66 -1.48 1.53
CA THR A 64 -4.20 -2.56 2.43
C THR A 64 -4.08 -3.94 1.76
N LEU A 65 -4.56 -4.07 0.51
CA LEU A 65 -4.48 -5.30 -0.30
C LEU A 65 -3.26 -5.31 -1.24
N LEU A 66 -2.46 -4.23 -1.22
CA LEU A 66 -1.23 -4.15 -2.00
C LEU A 66 -0.21 -5.17 -1.49
N ALA A 67 0.60 -5.68 -2.42
CA ALA A 67 1.74 -6.52 -2.07
C ALA A 67 2.72 -5.77 -1.15
N PRO A 68 3.36 -6.46 -0.19
CA PRO A 68 4.22 -5.83 0.82
C PRO A 68 5.38 -5.04 0.21
N ASP A 69 6.01 -5.55 -0.86
CA ASP A 69 7.10 -4.88 -1.58
C ASP A 69 6.66 -3.57 -2.26
N ILE A 70 5.40 -3.50 -2.68
CA ILE A 70 4.81 -2.28 -3.24
C ILE A 70 4.61 -1.26 -2.11
N VAL A 71 4.05 -1.69 -0.97
CA VAL A 71 3.87 -0.82 0.20
C VAL A 71 5.20 -0.27 0.69
N GLU A 72 6.23 -1.10 0.78
CA GLU A 72 7.59 -0.68 1.13
C GLU A 72 8.10 0.41 0.19
N THR A 73 7.95 0.23 -1.13
CA THR A 73 8.37 1.23 -2.12
C THR A 73 7.59 2.55 -2.00
N LEU A 74 6.30 2.49 -1.63
CA LEU A 74 5.50 3.69 -1.36
C LEU A 74 5.97 4.43 -0.08
N LEU A 75 6.43 3.68 0.92
CA LEU A 75 6.97 4.22 2.17
C LEU A 75 8.40 4.75 2.00
N GLU A 76 9.20 4.22 1.07
CA GLU A 76 10.58 4.69 0.78
C GLU A 76 10.65 6.17 0.38
N GLY A 77 9.53 6.79 0.01
CA GLY A 77 9.53 8.22 -0.33
C GLY A 77 10.01 8.50 -1.76
N ASN A 78 10.44 7.47 -2.51
CA ASN A 78 11.01 7.64 -3.83
C ASN A 78 9.92 7.70 -4.88
N ALA A 79 9.49 8.92 -5.15
CA ALA A 79 8.43 9.15 -6.09
C ALA A 79 8.70 8.64 -7.50
N LYS A 80 9.96 8.50 -7.95
CA LYS A 80 10.28 7.92 -9.27
C LYS A 80 9.96 6.41 -9.35
N ARG A 81 9.84 5.74 -8.20
CA ARG A 81 9.68 4.28 -8.11
C ARG A 81 8.25 3.83 -7.84
N HIS A 82 7.31 4.77 -7.71
CA HIS A 82 5.92 4.42 -7.46
C HIS A 82 4.94 5.13 -8.39
N PRO A 83 3.78 4.51 -8.68
CA PRO A 83 2.69 5.16 -9.38
C PRO A 83 2.13 6.35 -8.59
N PRO A 84 1.50 7.33 -9.25
CA PRO A 84 0.79 8.41 -8.55
C PRO A 84 -0.41 7.87 -7.77
N LEU A 85 -0.86 8.60 -6.74
CA LEU A 85 -1.98 8.20 -5.89
C LEU A 85 -3.26 7.89 -6.69
N ALA A 86 -3.56 8.70 -7.71
CA ALA A 86 -4.73 8.49 -8.55
C ALA A 86 -4.79 7.07 -9.14
N ARG A 87 -3.64 6.54 -9.58
CA ARG A 87 -3.53 5.18 -10.13
C ARG A 87 -3.65 4.10 -9.08
N LEU A 88 -3.17 4.34 -7.85
CA LEU A 88 -3.34 3.42 -6.72
C LEU A 88 -4.81 3.31 -6.26
N LEU A 89 -5.61 4.35 -6.47
CA LEU A 89 -7.04 4.38 -6.13
C LEU A 89 -7.95 3.82 -7.24
N GLU A 90 -7.40 3.45 -8.39
CA GLU A 90 -8.11 2.73 -9.44
C GLU A 90 -8.22 1.24 -9.12
N PRO A 91 -9.14 0.52 -9.77
CA PRO A 91 -9.22 -0.92 -9.59
C PRO A 91 -7.94 -1.65 -10.03
N PHE A 92 -7.33 -2.40 -9.12
CA PHE A 92 -6.15 -3.25 -9.39
C PHE A 92 -6.42 -4.73 -9.06
N PRO A 93 -5.65 -5.68 -9.67
CA PRO A 93 -5.80 -7.11 -9.43
C PRO A 93 -5.57 -7.51 -7.96
N SER A 94 -6.26 -8.53 -7.46
CA SER A 94 -6.02 -9.04 -6.10
C SER A 94 -4.75 -9.89 -5.99
N ASP A 95 -4.32 -10.52 -7.08
CA ASP A 95 -3.10 -11.33 -7.11
C ASP A 95 -1.84 -10.44 -7.12
N TRP A 96 -0.91 -10.70 -6.21
CA TRP A 96 0.31 -9.88 -6.06
C TRP A 96 1.24 -9.93 -7.26
N ARG A 97 1.32 -11.05 -8.01
CA ARG A 97 2.13 -11.13 -9.22
C ARG A 97 1.54 -10.25 -10.31
N ASP A 98 0.23 -10.20 -10.41
CA ASP A 98 -0.45 -9.33 -11.38
C ASP A 98 -0.47 -7.86 -10.93
N GLN A 99 -0.51 -7.58 -9.63
CA GLN A 99 -0.29 -6.21 -9.12
C GLN A 99 1.07 -5.65 -9.53
N ARG A 100 2.14 -6.44 -9.37
CA ARG A 100 3.50 -6.03 -9.76
C ARG A 100 3.59 -5.68 -11.24
N LYS A 101 3.01 -6.51 -12.11
CA LYS A 101 2.89 -6.19 -13.55
C LYS A 101 2.05 -4.94 -13.79
N HIS A 102 0.91 -4.82 -13.10
CA HIS A 102 -0.04 -3.71 -13.25
C HIS A 102 0.57 -2.36 -12.89
N PHE A 103 1.39 -2.31 -11.83
CA PHE A 103 2.12 -1.11 -11.41
C PHE A 103 3.51 -1.00 -12.02
N MET A 104 3.89 -1.93 -12.93
CA MET A 104 5.21 -2.00 -13.56
C MET A 104 6.36 -2.02 -12.54
N MET A 105 6.13 -2.65 -11.39
CA MET A 105 7.11 -2.81 -10.32
C MET A 105 7.72 -4.21 -10.43
N SER A 106 9.03 -4.28 -10.69
CA SER A 106 9.76 -5.52 -10.45
C SER A 106 9.86 -5.73 -8.95
N PRO A 107 9.73 -6.97 -8.42
CA PRO A 107 10.14 -7.23 -7.05
C PRO A 107 11.54 -6.64 -6.86
N ARG A 108 11.73 -5.87 -5.78
CA ARG A 108 13.09 -5.74 -5.23
C ARG A 108 13.52 -7.18 -5.02
N GLU A 109 14.56 -7.63 -5.71
CA GLU A 109 15.14 -8.94 -5.49
C GLU A 109 15.42 -9.02 -3.99
N GLN A 110 14.59 -9.79 -3.29
CA GLN A 110 14.74 -10.00 -1.86
C GLN A 110 16.05 -10.76 -1.69
N VAL A 111 17.11 -10.03 -1.37
CA VAL A 111 18.34 -10.59 -0.81
C VAL A 111 18.02 -11.09 0.60
N CYS A 112 17.17 -12.11 0.69
CA CYS A 112 16.91 -12.90 1.90
C CYS A 112 17.34 -14.36 1.69
N ALA A 113 17.77 -14.74 0.48
CA ALA A 113 18.17 -16.11 0.14
C ALA A 113 19.69 -16.31 -0.04
N SER A 114 20.53 -15.40 0.48
CA SER A 114 21.99 -15.53 0.38
C SER A 114 22.71 -15.27 1.72
N LEU A 115 22.13 -15.73 2.83
CA LEU A 115 22.95 -15.99 4.01
C LEU A 115 23.63 -17.34 3.82
N PRO A 116 24.98 -17.42 3.81
CA PRO A 116 25.71 -18.66 3.58
C PRO A 116 25.69 -19.64 4.77
N TYR A 117 24.92 -19.37 5.82
CA TYR A 117 24.80 -20.29 6.95
C TYR A 117 23.41 -20.89 7.02
N GLY A 118 23.30 -22.10 6.48
CA GLY A 118 22.15 -22.96 6.64
C GLY A 118 21.95 -23.35 8.10
N ILE A 119 20.79 -23.01 8.64
CA ILE A 119 20.02 -23.92 9.49
C ILE A 119 18.63 -23.96 8.89
N GLY A 120 18.22 -25.17 8.52
CA GLY A 120 16.95 -25.41 7.87
C GLY A 120 15.80 -25.02 8.79
N GLU A 121 14.97 -24.12 8.30
CA GLU A 121 13.53 -24.28 8.44
C GLU A 121 12.90 -23.92 7.10
N SER A 122 12.17 -24.90 6.57
CA SER A 122 11.38 -24.77 5.37
C SER A 122 10.25 -23.76 5.62
N VAL A 123 10.54 -22.47 5.47
CA VAL A 123 9.49 -21.50 5.19
C VAL A 123 9.17 -21.64 3.71
N ARG A 124 8.43 -22.71 3.40
CA ARG A 124 7.55 -22.74 2.23
C ARG A 124 6.81 -21.41 2.25
N SER A 125 7.09 -20.54 1.29
CA SER A 125 6.31 -19.34 1.01
C SER A 125 4.87 -19.78 0.74
N SER A 126 4.11 -19.85 1.84
CA SER A 126 2.72 -20.28 1.93
C SER A 126 1.94 -19.08 2.46
N ASP A 127 2.02 -17.93 1.80
CA ASP A 127 1.27 -16.75 2.23
C ASP A 127 1.05 -15.86 1.00
N SER A 128 -0.15 -15.66 0.45
CA SER A 128 -1.41 -15.38 1.14
C SER A 128 -2.66 -15.85 0.36
N SER A 129 -2.69 -17.10 -0.11
CA SER A 129 -3.94 -17.71 -0.60
C SER A 129 -5.01 -17.91 0.51
N ARG A 130 -4.66 -17.66 1.79
CA ARG A 130 -5.55 -17.92 2.95
C ARG A 130 -6.48 -16.78 3.37
N ARG A 131 -6.33 -15.53 2.91
CA ARG A 131 -7.24 -14.43 3.31
C ARG A 131 -8.43 -14.17 2.37
N ALA A 132 -8.58 -14.95 1.31
CA ALA A 132 -9.75 -14.89 0.43
C ALA A 132 -10.89 -15.86 0.82
N ARG A 133 -10.79 -16.57 1.95
CA ARG A 133 -11.82 -17.52 2.42
C ARG A 133 -12.66 -17.05 3.60
N GLN A 134 -12.52 -15.80 4.03
CA GLN A 134 -13.30 -15.26 5.16
C GLN A 134 -14.17 -14.10 4.72
N ASN A 135 -14.96 -14.33 3.66
CA ASN A 135 -16.22 -13.64 3.44
C ASN A 135 -17.11 -14.51 2.53
N LYS A 136 -17.58 -15.63 3.09
CA LYS A 136 -18.69 -16.39 2.51
C LYS A 136 -19.81 -16.32 3.55
N LEU A 137 -20.83 -15.55 3.18
CA LEU A 137 -22.21 -15.48 3.67
C LEU A 137 -22.52 -16.19 4.99
#